data_AF-A0A8T3WIX6-F1
#
_entry.id   AF-A0A8T3WIX6-F1
#
_cell.length_a   1.000
_cell.length_b   1.000
_cell.length_c   1.000
_cell.angle_alpha   90.00
_cell.angle_beta   90.00
_cell.angle_gamma   90.00
#
_symmetry.space_group_name_H-M   'P 1'
#
loop_
_entity.id
_entity.type
_entity.pdbx_description
1 polymer ?
#
loop_
_entity_poly.entity_id
_entity_poly.type
_entity_poly.pdbx_seq_one_letter_code
_entity_poly.pdbx_strand_id
1 'polypeptide(L)' 'MSKIFKLLLISIVILSSVYSAFAVIDMLSFEASLFDSSGDPINGNITVEIYDAASGGNLICNSSDDFIDSANKINGFENG' A
#
# COMPACT_ATOMS: atom_id res chain seq x y z
N MET A 1 -43.17 17.85 -10.54
CA MET A 1 -42.52 17.06 -9.46
C MET A 1 -42.75 17.74 -8.12
N SER A 2 -43.30 17.00 -7.14
CA SER A 2 -43.56 17.52 -5.80
C SER A 2 -42.24 17.92 -5.11
N LYS A 3 -42.26 19.00 -4.30
CA LYS A 3 -41.10 19.46 -3.52
C LYS A 3 -40.56 18.36 -2.59
N ILE A 4 -41.45 17.51 -2.07
CA ILE A 4 -41.12 16.33 -1.27
C ILE A 4 -40.23 15.35 -2.05
N PHE A 5 -40.55 15.12 -3.33
CA PHE A 5 -39.84 14.14 -4.15
C PHE A 5 -38.40 14.60 -4.43
N LYS A 6 -38.19 15.92 -4.61
CA LYS A 6 -36.86 16.51 -4.77
C LYS A 6 -36.02 16.39 -3.49
N LEU A 7 -36.64 16.59 -2.33
CA LEU A 7 -35.95 16.48 -1.04
C LEU A 7 -35.50 15.04 -0.76
N LEU A 8 -36.36 14.08 -1.11
CA LEU A 8 -36.09 12.65 -0.95
C LEU A 8 -34.94 12.19 -1.87
N LEU A 9 -34.89 12.70 -3.10
CA LEU A 9 -33.79 12.44 -4.03
C LEU A 9 -32.46 12.98 -3.50
N ILE A 10 -32.43 14.21 -2.98
CA ILE A 10 -31.23 14.82 -2.40
C ILE A 10 -30.73 14.02 -1.20
N SER A 11 -31.64 13.57 -0.33
CA SER A 11 -31.29 12.71 0.81
C SER A 11 -30.58 11.43 0.38
N ILE A 12 -31.13 10.73 -0.63
CA ILE A 12 -30.53 9.48 -1.16
C ILE A 12 -29.11 9.72 -1.70
N VAL A 13 -28.90 10.81 -2.44
CA VAL A 13 -27.58 11.16 -2.98
C VAL A 13 -26.57 11.42 -1.85
N ILE A 14 -26.97 12.15 -0.80
CA ILE A 14 -26.10 12.40 0.35
C ILE A 14 -25.77 11.10 1.09
N LEU A 15 -26.75 10.21 1.30
CA LEU A 15 -26.53 8.92 1.97
C LEU A 15 -25.61 7.98 1.18
N SER A 16 -25.55 8.11 -0.15
CA SER A 16 -24.63 7.29 -0.96
C SER A 16 -23.16 7.70 -0.83
N SER A 17 -22.87 8.93 -0.40
CA SER A 17 -21.50 9.44 -0.27
C SER A 17 -20.75 8.97 0.99
N VAL A 18 -21.44 8.40 1.98
CA VAL A 18 -20.81 7.91 3.23
C VAL A 18 -20.27 6.48 3.14
N TYR A 19 -20.54 5.75 2.06
CA TYR A 19 -19.97 4.42 1.83
C TYR A 19 -18.55 4.52 1.26
N SER A 20 -17.62 5.04 2.07
CA SER A 20 -16.20 4.79 1.84
C SER A 20 -15.89 3.38 2.35
N ALA A 21 -15.56 2.46 1.45
CA ALA A 21 -15.17 1.11 1.83
C ALA A 21 -13.91 1.18 2.70
N PHE A 22 -13.98 0.66 3.92
CA PHE A 22 -12.81 0.37 4.73
C PHE A 22 -12.08 -0.78 4.06
N ALA A 23 -11.20 -0.47 3.11
CA ALA A 23 -10.23 -1.44 2.64
C ALA A 23 -9.34 -1.79 3.84
N VAL A 24 -9.56 -2.98 4.41
CA VAL A 24 -8.58 -3.57 5.30
C VAL A 24 -7.33 -3.75 4.46
N ILE A 25 -6.25 -3.07 4.83
CA ILE A 25 -4.92 -3.29 4.26
C ILE A 25 -4.55 -4.73 4.61
N ASP A 26 -4.92 -5.66 3.74
CA ASP A 26 -4.43 -7.03 3.79
C ASP A 26 -3.15 -7.03 2.98
N MET A 27 -2.03 -7.09 3.67
CA MET A 27 -0.69 -7.00 3.09
C MET A 27 -0.47 -8.27 2.26
N LEU A 28 -0.69 -8.17 0.95
CA LEU A 28 -0.30 -9.21 0.00
C LEU A 28 1.22 -9.41 0.11
N SER A 29 1.67 -10.62 0.38
CA SER A 29 3.10 -10.94 0.32
C SER A 29 3.59 -10.77 -1.13
N PHE A 30 4.68 -10.02 -1.31
CA PHE A 30 5.33 -9.84 -2.60
C PHE A 30 6.62 -10.66 -2.65
N GLU A 31 6.73 -11.56 -3.64
CA GLU A 31 7.94 -12.34 -3.91
C GLU A 31 8.27 -12.22 -5.41
N ALA A 32 9.54 -11.97 -5.73
CA ALA A 32 10.01 -11.87 -7.10
C ALA A 32 11.41 -12.48 -7.25
N SER A 33 11.63 -13.17 -8.38
CA SER A 33 12.96 -13.61 -8.82
C SER A 33 13.37 -12.78 -10.04
N LEU A 34 14.57 -12.22 -10.01
CA LEU A 34 15.08 -11.36 -11.07
C LEU A 34 16.13 -12.09 -11.91
N PHE A 35 15.95 -12.04 -13.23
CA PHE A 35 16.85 -12.66 -14.21
C PHE A 35 17.25 -11.62 -15.26
N ASP A 36 18.45 -11.74 -15.81
CA ASP A 36 18.93 -10.90 -16.89
C ASP A 36 18.31 -11.32 -18.25
N SER A 37 18.68 -10.63 -19.34
CA SER A 37 18.19 -10.97 -20.68
C SER A 37 18.64 -12.35 -21.19
N SER A 38 19.65 -12.94 -20.56
CA SER A 38 20.19 -14.27 -20.85
C SER A 38 19.48 -15.37 -20.05
N GLY A 39 18.66 -15.00 -19.07
CA GLY A 39 17.98 -15.91 -18.14
C GLY A 39 18.81 -16.27 -16.90
N ASP A 40 19.94 -15.59 -16.69
CA ASP A 40 20.79 -15.80 -15.52
C ASP A 40 20.26 -15.01 -14.31
N PRO A 41 20.27 -15.56 -13.09
CA PRO A 41 19.85 -14.83 -11.90
C PRO A 41 20.69 -13.55 -11.70
N ILE A 42 20.02 -12.43 -11.45
CA ILE A 42 20.71 -11.18 -11.13
C ILE A 42 21.28 -11.29 -9.71
N ASN A 43 22.60 -11.18 -9.58
CA ASN A 43 23.31 -11.14 -8.30
C ASN A 43 23.81 -9.72 -8.02
N GLY A 44 23.39 -9.10 -6.92
CA GLY A 44 23.82 -7.76 -6.52
C GLY A 44 22.93 -7.13 -5.46
N ASN A 45 23.21 -5.87 -5.09
CA ASN A 45 22.35 -5.10 -4.21
C ASN A 45 21.09 -4.69 -4.96
N ILE A 46 19.95 -5.25 -4.56
CA ILE A 46 18.63 -4.94 -5.12
C ILE A 46 17.88 -4.07 -4.11
N THR A 47 17.45 -2.90 -4.55
CA THR A 47 16.52 -2.06 -3.79
C THR A 47 15.13 -2.19 -4.39
N VAL A 48 14.14 -2.45 -3.54
CA VAL A 48 12.73 -2.56 -3.91
C VAL A 48 11.99 -1.38 -3.30
N GLU A 49 11.24 -0.68 -4.14
CA GLU A 49 10.34 0.40 -3.73
C GLU A 49 8.92 0.07 -4.18
N ILE A 50 7.95 0.17 -3.26
CA ILE A 50 6.55 -0.09 -3.56
C ILE A 50 5.78 1.22 -3.44
N TYR A 51 5.00 1.53 -4.47
CA TYR A 51 4.19 2.74 -4.55
C TYR A 51 2.71 2.37 -4.63
N ASP A 52 1.87 3.10 -3.90
CA ASP A 52 0.42 2.93 -3.97
C ASP A 52 -0.19 3.85 -5.03
N ALA A 53 -0.79 3.26 -6.06
CA ALA A 53 -1.45 3.99 -7.13
C ALA A 53 -2.74 4.70 -6.65
N ALA A 54 -3.44 4.15 -5.66
CA ALA A 54 -4.70 4.72 -5.18
C ALA A 54 -4.51 6.07 -4.47
N SER A 55 -3.35 6.26 -3.83
CA SER A 55 -2.94 7.52 -3.21
C SER A 55 -2.21 8.48 -4.16
N GLY A 56 -2.15 8.18 -5.46
CA GLY A 56 -1.49 9.03 -6.45
C GLY A 56 0.02 8.76 -6.60
N GLY A 57 0.49 7.58 -6.19
CA GLY A 57 1.88 7.18 -6.33
C GLY A 57 2.74 7.48 -5.11
N ASN A 58 2.17 7.45 -3.90
CA ASN A 58 2.97 7.62 -2.68
C ASN A 58 3.81 6.37 -2.41
N LEU A 59 5.04 6.56 -1.95
CA LEU A 59 5.92 5.49 -1.51
C LEU A 59 5.37 4.87 -0.21
N ILE A 60 5.20 3.54 -0.21
CA ILE A 60 4.69 2.78 0.95
C ILE A 60 5.72 1.82 1.55
N CYS A 61 6.76 1.45 0.80
CA CYS A 61 7.86 0.60 1.28
C CYS A 61 9.15 0.92 0.52
N ASN A 62 10.26 1.01 1.26
CA ASN A 62 11.62 1.07 0.72
C ASN A 62 12.46 0.00 1.42
N SER A 63 12.87 -1.04 0.67
CA SER A 63 13.58 -2.18 1.24
C SER A 63 14.94 -1.84 1.84
N SER A 64 15.52 -0.68 1.49
CA SER A 64 16.78 -0.21 2.08
C SER A 64 16.56 0.24 3.52
N ASP A 65 15.46 0.96 3.78
CA ASP A 65 15.09 1.43 5.11
C ASP A 65 14.58 0.27 5.98
N ASP A 66 13.82 -0.67 5.41
CA ASP A 66 13.31 -1.84 6.13
C ASP A 66 14.43 -2.81 6.58
N PHE A 67 15.50 -2.92 5.79
CA PHE A 67 16.71 -3.67 6.21
C PHE A 67 17.42 -2.98 7.38
N ILE A 68 17.53 -1.66 7.35
CA ILE A 68 18.14 -0.87 8.43
C ILE A 68 17.32 -0.97 9.71
N ASP A 69 15.99 -0.89 9.63
CA ASP A 69 15.11 -1.01 10.80
C ASP A 69 15.18 -2.43 11.40
N SER A 70 15.19 -3.45 10.55
CA SER A 70 15.38 -4.85 10.97
C SER A 70 16.74 -5.06 11.66
N ALA A 71 17.82 -4.49 11.13
CA ALA A 71 19.16 -4.58 11.71
C ALA A 71 19.27 -3.83 13.05
N ASN A 72 18.71 -2.62 13.14
CA ASN A 72 18.68 -1.84 14.38
C ASN A 72 17.85 -2.52 15.48
N LYS A 73 16.75 -3.17 15.10
CA LYS A 73 15.93 -3.95 16.03
C LYS A 73 16.69 -5.14 16.60
N ILE A 74 17.49 -5.86 15.79
CA ILE A 74 18.36 -6.94 16.27
C ILE A 74 19.41 -6.42 17.26
N ASN A 75 20.06 -5.30 16.94
CA ASN A 75 21.07 -4.70 17.82
C ASN A 75 20.48 -4.07 19.10
N GLY A 76 19.17 -3.79 19.12
CA GLY A 76 18.45 -3.30 20.29
C GLY A 76 18.03 -4.36 21.31
N PHE A 77 18.13 -5.65 20.98
CA PHE A 77 17.84 -6.75 21.91
C PHE A 77 19.02 -7.15 22.81
N GLU A 78 20.22 -6.59 22.59
CA GLU A 78 21.40 -6.87 23.42
C GLU A 78 21.54 -5.97 24.66
N ASN A 79 20.60 -5.02 24.89
CA ASN A 79 20.61 -4.11 26.04
C ASN A 79 19.28 -4.12 26.85
N GLY A 80 18.73 -5.31 27.10
CA GLY A 80 17.59 -5.55 27.99
C GLY A 80 17.97 -6.37 29.22
#